data_AF-A0A2G4GZ48-F1
#
_entry.id   AF-A0A2G4GZ48-F1
#
_cell.length_a   1.000
_cell.length_b   1.000
_cell.length_c   1.000
_cell.angle_alpha   90.00
_cell.angle_beta   90.00
_cell.angle_gamma   90.00
#
_symmetry.space_group_name_H-M   'P 1'
#
loop_
_entity.id
_entity.type
_entity.pdbx_description
1 polymer ?
#
loop_
_entity_poly.entity_id
_entity_poly.type
_entity_poly.pdbx_seq_one_letter_code
_entity_poly.pdbx_strand_id
1 'polypeptide(L)'
;MAPTPSAVHLYQLTLRRDAPEWLPRPKSGPWQNSADAWRELRGVADRPDAEGVQFDARGCLSEGSRSSFSWWDGECWNFPSVETGRLPGTASAQLRSVLAQAGRPVRDVSWPGFPLNAQSVLVLRSTFDGGAVPARSYHAEGRLTWQPTGTQAEATRALALLAAWRAQRCISFA
;
A
#
# COMPACT_ATOMS: atom_id res chain seq x y z
N MET A 1 2.61 -4.18 20.52
CA MET A 1 2.26 -3.97 19.10
C MET A 1 1.83 -5.32 18.54
N ALA A 2 0.79 -5.39 17.70
CA ALA A 2 0.44 -6.66 17.05
C ALA A 2 1.60 -7.10 16.13
N PRO A 3 1.91 -8.40 16.03
CA PRO A 3 2.96 -8.88 15.16
C PRO A 3 2.66 -8.55 13.70
N THR A 4 3.72 -8.36 12.91
CA THR A 4 3.58 -8.14 11.47
C THR A 4 3.03 -9.39 10.80
N PRO A 5 1.91 -9.31 10.07
CA PRO A 5 1.39 -10.47 9.35
C PRO A 5 2.30 -10.81 8.17
N SER A 6 2.38 -12.09 7.79
CA SER A 6 3.19 -12.51 6.63
C SER A 6 2.63 -12.03 5.28
N ALA A 7 1.32 -11.76 5.22
CA ALA A 7 0.62 -11.15 4.10
C ALA A 7 -0.73 -10.59 4.59
N VAL A 8 -1.36 -9.72 3.81
CA VAL A 8 -2.65 -9.11 4.17
C VAL A 8 -3.74 -9.34 3.14
N HIS A 9 -4.98 -9.47 3.60
CA HIS A 9 -6.18 -9.48 2.76
C HIS A 9 -6.69 -8.05 2.56
N LEU A 10 -6.92 -7.66 1.31
CA LEU A 10 -7.40 -6.34 0.96
C LEU A 10 -8.92 -6.35 0.77
N TYR A 11 -9.61 -5.36 1.31
CA TYR A 11 -11.06 -5.21 1.19
C TYR A 11 -11.38 -3.81 0.66
N GLN A 12 -12.09 -3.72 -0.47
CA GLN A 12 -12.59 -2.46 -0.97
C GLN A 12 -13.52 -1.81 0.06
N LEU A 13 -13.21 -0.57 0.42
CA LEU A 13 -14.08 0.26 1.23
C LEU A 13 -14.99 1.10 0.32
N THR A 14 -16.20 1.36 0.81
CA THR A 14 -17.13 2.32 0.22
C THR A 14 -16.71 3.76 0.53
N LEU A 15 -16.11 4.00 1.71
CA LEU A 15 -15.58 5.30 2.09
C LEU A 15 -14.43 5.72 1.16
N ARG A 16 -14.69 6.79 0.40
CA ARG A 16 -13.69 7.40 -0.48
C ARG A 16 -12.62 8.13 0.32
N ARG A 17 -11.44 8.22 -0.27
CA ARG A 17 -10.39 9.11 0.23
C ARG A 17 -10.82 10.55 0.02
N ASP A 18 -10.71 11.33 1.07
CA ASP A 18 -10.92 12.77 1.03
C ASP A 18 -9.86 13.46 0.15
N ALA A 19 -10.29 14.53 -0.52
CA ALA A 19 -9.40 15.31 -1.38
C ALA A 19 -8.31 16.02 -0.55
N PRO A 20 -7.09 16.19 -1.09
CA PRO A 20 -6.07 16.98 -0.43
C PRO A 20 -6.46 18.47 -0.43
N GLU A 21 -6.29 19.18 0.70
CA GLU A 21 -6.50 20.63 0.74
C GLU A 21 -5.40 21.40 -0.01
N TRP A 22 -4.16 20.87 0.02
CA TRP A 22 -2.99 21.32 -0.75
C TRP A 22 -1.95 20.19 -0.84
N LEU A 23 -0.93 20.37 -1.69
CA LEU A 23 0.14 19.40 -1.91
C LEU A 23 1.51 19.98 -1.50
N PRO A 24 2.41 19.18 -0.87
CA PRO A 24 2.18 17.83 -0.36
C PRO A 24 1.24 17.83 0.84
N ARG A 25 0.41 16.79 0.93
CA ARG A 25 -0.65 16.71 1.95
C ARG A 25 -0.07 16.51 3.36
N PRO A 26 -0.42 17.36 4.35
CA PRO A 26 -0.04 17.14 5.74
C PRO A 26 -0.68 15.88 6.30
N LYS A 27 0.06 15.16 7.16
CA LYS A 27 -0.45 13.94 7.81
C LYS A 27 -1.51 14.19 8.88
N SER A 28 -1.62 15.41 9.40
CA SER A 28 -2.51 15.79 10.50
C SER A 28 -3.97 16.02 10.08
N GLY A 29 -4.24 16.40 8.82
CA GLY A 29 -5.60 16.68 8.33
C GLY A 29 -6.53 15.45 8.22
N PRO A 30 -6.11 14.35 7.56
CA PRO A 30 -7.03 13.25 7.21
C PRO A 30 -7.39 12.28 8.33
N TRP A 31 -7.06 12.56 9.59
CA TRP A 31 -7.15 11.56 10.67
C TRP A 31 -8.57 10.98 10.81
N GLN A 32 -9.60 11.80 10.56
CA GLN A 32 -11.00 11.42 10.64
C GLN A 32 -11.35 10.43 9.54
N ASN A 33 -10.98 10.72 8.29
CA ASN A 33 -11.22 9.81 7.16
C ASN A 33 -10.51 8.46 7.37
N SER A 34 -9.27 8.46 7.89
CA SER A 34 -8.56 7.22 8.23
C SER A 34 -9.22 6.45 9.38
N ALA A 35 -9.74 7.14 10.40
CA ALA A 35 -10.46 6.52 11.52
C ALA A 35 -11.79 5.91 11.06
N ASP A 36 -12.51 6.59 10.17
CA ASP A 36 -13.77 6.10 9.60
C ASP A 36 -13.53 4.92 8.65
N ALA A 37 -12.47 4.98 7.83
CA ALA A 37 -12.04 3.86 6.98
C ALA A 37 -11.70 2.62 7.80
N TRP A 38 -11.02 2.82 8.93
CA TRP A 38 -10.70 1.75 9.86
C TRP A 38 -11.96 1.14 10.49
N ARG A 39 -12.95 1.97 10.86
CA ARG A 39 -14.23 1.49 11.40
C ARG A 39 -15.02 0.68 10.36
N GLU A 40 -15.05 1.14 9.11
CA GLU A 40 -15.68 0.42 8.02
C GLU A 40 -14.99 -0.93 7.76
N LEU A 41 -13.65 -0.95 7.71
CA LEU A 41 -12.88 -2.18 7.56
C LEU A 41 -13.24 -3.21 8.63
N ARG A 42 -13.36 -2.79 9.90
CA ARG A 42 -13.77 -3.67 11.00
C ARG A 42 -15.19 -4.23 10.81
N GLY A 43 -16.07 -3.50 10.12
CA GLY A 43 -17.42 -3.97 9.77
C GLY A 43 -17.45 -5.02 8.67
N VAL A 44 -16.50 -4.97 7.71
CA VAL A 44 -16.44 -5.92 6.58
C VAL A 44 -15.45 -7.07 6.79
N ALA A 45 -14.44 -6.89 7.63
CA ALA A 45 -13.39 -7.86 7.91
C ALA A 45 -12.73 -7.59 9.28
N ASP A 46 -13.27 -8.15 10.36
CA ASP A 46 -12.68 -8.05 11.70
C ASP A 46 -11.54 -9.08 11.91
N ARG A 47 -10.37 -8.80 11.34
CA ARG A 47 -9.16 -9.64 11.48
C ARG A 47 -7.87 -8.82 11.42
N PRO A 48 -6.80 -9.23 12.13
CA PRO A 48 -5.57 -8.45 12.24
C PRO A 48 -4.78 -8.30 10.93
N ASP A 49 -4.99 -9.22 9.98
CA ASP A 49 -4.37 -9.27 8.66
C ASP A 49 -5.28 -8.73 7.54
N ALA A 50 -6.32 -7.96 7.89
CA ALA A 50 -7.10 -7.20 6.92
C ALA A 50 -6.60 -5.76 6.77
N GLU A 51 -6.70 -5.24 5.55
CA GLU A 51 -6.49 -3.83 5.22
C GLU A 51 -7.58 -3.35 4.27
N GLY A 52 -8.05 -2.13 4.50
CA GLY A 52 -9.08 -1.49 3.68
C GLY A 52 -8.42 -0.79 2.51
N VAL A 53 -9.03 -0.85 1.32
CA VAL A 53 -8.58 -0.18 0.11
C VAL A 53 -9.51 1.00 -0.14
N GLN A 54 -8.96 2.22 -0.12
CA GLN A 54 -9.69 3.44 -0.45
C GLN A 54 -9.31 3.95 -1.83
N PHE A 55 -10.34 4.38 -2.56
CA PHE A 55 -10.23 5.06 -3.83
C PHE A 55 -10.52 6.54 -3.63
N ASP A 56 -9.95 7.40 -4.47
CA ASP A 56 -10.37 8.79 -4.55
C ASP A 56 -11.79 8.93 -5.15
N ALA A 57 -12.30 10.17 -5.23
CA ALA A 57 -13.63 10.44 -5.80
C ALA A 57 -13.76 10.08 -7.29
N ARG A 58 -12.64 9.97 -8.02
CA ARG A 58 -12.60 9.55 -9.43
C ARG A 58 -12.56 8.02 -9.57
N GLY A 59 -12.43 7.30 -8.46
CA GLY A 59 -12.29 5.85 -8.44
C GLY A 59 -10.86 5.37 -8.62
N CYS A 60 -9.85 6.25 -8.54
CA CYS A 60 -8.44 5.87 -8.66
C CYS A 60 -7.91 5.35 -7.32
N LEU A 61 -7.11 4.29 -7.35
CA LEU A 61 -6.53 3.70 -6.12
C LEU A 61 -5.69 4.75 -5.40
N SER A 62 -5.98 4.99 -4.11
CA SER A 62 -5.29 6.02 -3.32
C SER A 62 -4.37 5.43 -2.26
N GLU A 63 -4.94 4.85 -1.21
CA GLU A 63 -4.21 4.24 -0.11
C GLU A 63 -5.13 3.33 0.68
N GLY A 64 -4.59 2.67 1.71
CA GLY A 64 -5.39 1.90 2.64
C GLY A 64 -5.72 2.66 3.90
N SER A 65 -6.54 2.06 4.78
CA SER A 65 -6.98 2.72 6.02
C SER A 65 -5.81 3.18 6.89
N ARG A 66 -4.67 2.46 6.84
CA ARG A 66 -3.45 2.76 7.61
C ARG A 66 -2.16 2.50 6.83
N SER A 67 -2.25 2.31 5.52
CA SER A 67 -1.15 1.78 4.72
C SER A 67 -1.08 2.44 3.35
N SER A 68 0.09 2.45 2.74
CA SER A 68 0.24 2.79 1.32
C SER A 68 0.29 1.51 0.48
N PHE A 69 0.11 1.64 -0.83
CA PHE A 69 0.18 0.53 -1.78
C PHE A 69 1.27 0.74 -2.82
N SER A 70 1.81 -0.35 -3.33
CA SER A 70 2.61 -0.40 -4.56
C SER A 70 2.41 -1.74 -5.23
N TRP A 71 2.50 -1.81 -6.56
CA TRP A 71 2.29 -3.06 -7.27
C TRP A 71 3.16 -3.19 -8.51
N TRP A 72 3.50 -4.44 -8.84
CA TRP A 72 4.23 -4.82 -10.04
C TRP A 72 3.23 -5.35 -11.07
N ASP A 73 3.21 -4.74 -12.26
CA ASP A 73 2.32 -5.13 -13.36
C ASP A 73 2.98 -6.09 -14.37
N GLY A 74 4.23 -6.46 -14.15
CA GLY A 74 5.04 -7.24 -15.11
C GLY A 74 6.20 -6.43 -15.70
N GLU A 75 6.10 -5.10 -15.68
CA GLU A 75 7.08 -4.21 -16.30
C GLU A 75 7.57 -3.10 -15.36
N CYS A 76 6.70 -2.58 -14.49
CA CYS A 76 7.00 -1.42 -13.66
C CYS A 76 6.39 -1.53 -12.25
N TRP A 77 7.10 -0.96 -11.27
CA TRP A 77 6.55 -0.74 -9.93
C TRP A 77 5.71 0.54 -9.93
N ASN A 78 4.42 0.35 -9.75
CA ASN A 78 3.44 1.41 -9.71
C ASN A 78 3.19 1.86 -8.28
N PHE A 79 2.91 3.14 -8.12
CA PHE A 79 2.47 3.75 -6.87
C PHE A 79 1.26 4.64 -7.15
N PRO A 80 0.29 4.74 -6.24
CA PRO A 80 -0.75 5.74 -6.33
C PRO A 80 -0.15 7.14 -6.52
N SER A 81 -0.67 7.94 -7.44
CA SER A 81 -0.24 9.32 -7.67
C SER A 81 -0.57 10.22 -6.48
N VAL A 82 0.20 11.29 -6.26
CA VAL A 82 -0.12 12.30 -5.24
C VAL A 82 -1.52 12.91 -5.42
N GLU A 83 -2.01 12.96 -6.66
CA GLU A 83 -3.33 13.49 -7.01
C GLU A 83 -4.50 12.65 -6.49
N THR A 84 -4.26 11.39 -6.10
CA THR A 84 -5.32 10.54 -5.50
C THR A 84 -5.59 10.91 -4.04
N GLY A 85 -4.93 11.94 -3.51
CA GLY A 85 -5.07 12.36 -2.11
C GLY A 85 -4.31 11.47 -1.11
N ARG A 86 -3.44 10.57 -1.59
CA ARG A 86 -2.63 9.70 -0.73
C ARG A 86 -1.68 10.50 0.13
N LEU A 87 -1.40 10.00 1.34
CA LEU A 87 -0.41 10.59 2.22
C LEU A 87 1.02 10.32 1.71
N PRO A 88 1.98 11.23 1.99
CA PRO A 88 3.40 10.98 1.74
C PRO A 88 3.97 10.00 2.79
N GLY A 89 3.63 8.72 2.66
CA GLY A 89 4.05 7.67 3.59
C GLY A 89 5.55 7.39 3.54
N THR A 90 6.21 7.34 4.71
CA THR A 90 7.66 7.06 4.79
C THR A 90 8.03 5.69 4.23
N ALA A 91 7.25 4.64 4.51
CA ALA A 91 7.48 3.30 3.96
C ALA A 91 7.39 3.30 2.41
N SER A 92 6.42 4.03 1.84
CA SER A 92 6.30 4.20 0.38
C SER A 92 7.50 4.92 -0.22
N ALA A 93 7.97 6.00 0.42
CA ALA A 93 9.15 6.74 -0.03
C ALA A 93 10.43 5.88 0.03
N GLN A 94 10.57 5.08 1.09
CA GLN A 94 11.69 4.15 1.25
C GLN A 94 11.70 3.08 0.15
N LEU A 95 10.57 2.39 -0.06
CA LEU A 95 10.47 1.38 -1.13
C LEU A 95 10.80 1.99 -2.49
N ARG A 96 10.20 3.15 -2.82
CA ARG A 96 10.47 3.85 -4.09
C ARG A 96 11.96 4.14 -4.29
N SER A 97 12.62 4.65 -3.25
CA SER A 97 14.06 4.95 -3.31
C SER A 97 14.91 3.70 -3.52
N VAL A 98 14.60 2.63 -2.80
CA VAL A 98 15.30 1.34 -2.91
C VAL A 98 15.13 0.71 -4.28
N LEU A 99 13.92 0.73 -4.85
CA LEU A 99 13.65 0.21 -6.19
C LEU A 99 14.40 1.01 -7.25
N ALA A 100 14.38 2.34 -7.16
CA ALA A 100 15.10 3.20 -8.09
C ALA A 100 16.62 2.95 -8.04
N GLN A 101 17.21 2.82 -6.84
CA GLN A 101 18.63 2.50 -6.66
C GLN A 101 19.00 1.12 -7.23
N ALA A 102 18.07 0.16 -7.18
CA ALA A 102 18.24 -1.16 -7.78
C ALA A 102 17.98 -1.18 -9.29
N GLY A 103 17.80 -0.03 -9.94
CA GLY A 103 17.52 0.08 -11.37
C GLY A 103 16.15 -0.49 -11.77
N ARG A 104 15.20 -0.61 -10.82
CA ARG A 104 13.84 -1.04 -11.12
C ARG A 104 12.99 0.15 -11.57
N PRO A 105 12.25 0.02 -12.70
CA PRO A 105 11.38 1.09 -13.16
C PRO A 105 10.26 1.34 -12.14
N VAL A 106 10.00 2.61 -11.86
CA VAL A 106 8.96 3.08 -10.95
C VAL A 106 8.12 4.17 -11.62
N ARG A 107 6.82 4.19 -11.37
CA ARG A 107 5.92 5.28 -11.84
C ARG A 107 4.80 5.59 -10.85
N ASP A 108 4.31 6.82 -10.90
CA ASP A 108 3.08 7.23 -10.23
C ASP A 108 1.90 7.06 -11.19
N VAL A 109 0.78 6.53 -10.70
CA VAL A 109 -0.41 6.25 -11.52
C VAL A 109 -1.70 6.68 -10.84
N SER A 110 -2.65 7.12 -11.65
CA SER A 110 -3.99 7.58 -11.24
C SER A 110 -5.06 7.00 -12.18
N TRP A 111 -5.00 5.67 -12.40
CA TRP A 111 -6.02 4.97 -13.18
C TRP A 111 -7.18 4.49 -12.31
N PRO A 112 -8.43 4.56 -12.80
CA PRO A 112 -9.59 4.04 -12.08
C PRO A 112 -9.50 2.53 -11.83
N GLY A 113 -9.90 2.11 -10.63
CA GLY A 113 -9.99 0.72 -10.23
C GLY A 113 -8.74 0.15 -9.56
N PHE A 114 -8.88 -1.07 -9.07
CA PHE A 114 -7.77 -1.86 -8.52
C PHE A 114 -6.94 -2.46 -9.66
N PRO A 115 -5.61 -2.58 -9.55
CA PRO A 115 -4.76 -3.16 -10.60
C PRO A 115 -4.91 -4.68 -10.68
N LEU A 116 -5.97 -5.16 -11.35
CA LEU A 116 -6.29 -6.58 -11.46
C LEU A 116 -5.25 -7.39 -12.26
N ASN A 117 -4.43 -6.73 -13.07
CA ASN A 117 -3.32 -7.34 -13.79
C ASN A 117 -2.01 -7.39 -12.97
N ALA A 118 -2.00 -6.88 -11.73
CA ALA A 118 -0.82 -6.91 -10.89
C ALA A 118 -0.38 -8.35 -10.62
N GLN A 119 0.89 -8.63 -10.90
CA GLN A 119 1.53 -9.90 -10.54
C GLN A 119 1.96 -9.90 -9.07
N SER A 120 2.15 -8.72 -8.48
CA SER A 120 2.47 -8.57 -7.07
C SER A 120 1.92 -7.27 -6.52
N VAL A 121 1.42 -7.28 -5.30
CA VAL A 121 0.95 -6.07 -4.60
C VAL A 121 1.59 -6.05 -3.22
N LEU A 122 2.17 -4.90 -2.85
CA LEU A 122 2.74 -4.65 -1.55
C LEU A 122 1.87 -3.66 -0.77
N VAL A 123 1.67 -3.98 0.51
CA VAL A 123 1.07 -3.12 1.50
C VAL A 123 2.16 -2.59 2.40
N LEU A 124 2.32 -1.27 2.39
CA LEU A 124 3.41 -0.58 3.05
C LEU A 124 2.93 0.06 4.34
N ARG A 125 3.65 -0.18 5.42
CA ARG A 125 3.39 0.44 6.72
C ARG A 125 4.69 0.52 7.50
N SER A 126 5.03 1.71 8.01
CA SER A 126 6.27 1.89 8.76
C SER A 126 6.32 1.07 10.06
N THR A 127 5.18 0.62 10.56
CA THR A 127 5.05 -0.23 11.75
C THR A 127 5.14 -1.73 11.44
N PHE A 128 5.22 -2.13 10.18
CA PHE A 128 5.54 -3.53 9.84
C PHE A 128 7.04 -3.76 10.02
N ASP A 129 7.38 -4.96 10.46
CA ASP A 129 8.74 -5.48 10.41
C ASP A 129 9.16 -5.51 8.94
N GLY A 130 10.29 -4.86 8.62
CA GLY A 130 10.72 -4.66 7.23
C GLY A 130 9.97 -3.56 6.46
N GLY A 131 8.89 -2.98 6.99
CA GLY A 131 8.20 -1.81 6.44
C GLY A 131 7.14 -2.09 5.37
N ALA A 132 7.00 -3.34 4.92
CA ALA A 132 5.99 -3.76 3.94
C ALA A 132 5.74 -5.26 4.01
N VAL A 133 4.57 -5.69 3.53
CA VAL A 133 4.16 -7.10 3.41
C VAL A 133 3.40 -7.28 2.09
N PRO A 134 3.37 -8.48 1.49
CA PRO A 134 2.58 -8.72 0.29
C PRO A 134 1.08 -8.74 0.59
N ALA A 135 0.26 -8.34 -0.39
CA ALA A 135 -1.16 -8.64 -0.39
C ALA A 135 -1.37 -10.10 -0.80
N ARG A 136 -2.30 -10.77 -0.13
CA ARG A 136 -2.70 -12.15 -0.41
C ARG A 136 -3.87 -12.21 -1.37
N SER A 137 -4.82 -11.31 -1.20
CA SER A 137 -6.00 -11.20 -2.04
C SER A 137 -6.56 -9.79 -1.99
N TYR A 138 -7.46 -9.50 -2.92
CA TYR A 138 -8.32 -8.33 -2.91
C TYR A 138 -9.77 -8.77 -3.11
N HIS A 139 -10.63 -8.21 -2.27
CA HIS A 139 -12.05 -8.46 -2.23
C HIS A 139 -12.81 -7.16 -2.52
N ALA A 140 -13.69 -7.19 -3.53
CA ALA A 140 -14.62 -6.10 -3.80
C ALA A 140 -16.05 -6.62 -3.64
N GLU A 141 -16.90 -5.84 -2.99
CA GLU A 141 -18.31 -6.19 -2.77
C GLU A 141 -18.49 -7.57 -2.10
N GLY A 142 -17.58 -7.91 -1.18
CA GLY A 142 -17.56 -9.20 -0.48
C GLY A 142 -17.07 -10.40 -1.31
N ARG A 143 -16.69 -10.19 -2.57
CA ARG A 143 -16.23 -11.25 -3.49
C ARG A 143 -14.73 -11.16 -3.71
N LEU A 144 -14.06 -12.31 -3.80
CA LEU A 144 -12.68 -12.37 -4.25
C LEU A 144 -12.59 -11.91 -5.71
N THR A 145 -11.84 -10.84 -5.96
CA THR A 145 -11.69 -10.25 -7.31
C THR A 145 -10.26 -10.30 -7.81
N TRP A 146 -9.28 -10.39 -6.92
CA TRP A 146 -7.88 -10.60 -7.30
C TRP A 146 -7.12 -11.43 -6.26
N GLN A 147 -6.22 -12.25 -6.76
CA GLN A 147 -5.18 -12.95 -6.00
C GLN A 147 -4.00 -13.17 -6.96
N PRO A 148 -2.76 -13.26 -6.47
CA PRO A 148 -1.62 -13.56 -7.33
C PRO A 148 -1.82 -14.93 -8.00
N THR A 149 -1.49 -15.03 -9.29
CA THR A 149 -1.60 -16.28 -10.07
C THR A 149 -0.50 -17.30 -9.75
N GLY A 150 0.55 -16.88 -9.04
CA GLY A 150 1.68 -17.71 -8.66
C GLY A 150 2.51 -17.06 -7.55
N THR A 151 3.80 -17.41 -7.50
CA THR A 151 4.72 -16.80 -6.54
C THR A 151 4.94 -15.32 -6.87
N GLN A 152 4.84 -14.46 -5.85
CA GLN A 152 5.08 -13.02 -5.99
C GLN A 152 6.59 -12.73 -5.98
N ALA A 153 7.32 -13.24 -6.97
CA ALA A 153 8.78 -13.19 -7.00
C ALA A 153 9.35 -11.76 -6.93
N GLU A 154 8.71 -10.80 -7.61
CA GLU A 154 9.10 -9.39 -7.54
C GLU A 154 8.81 -8.78 -6.16
N ALA A 155 7.68 -9.10 -5.51
CA ALA A 155 7.46 -8.70 -4.13
C ALA A 155 8.57 -9.23 -3.21
N THR A 156 8.95 -10.50 -3.34
CA THR A 156 10.03 -11.10 -2.53
C THR A 156 11.34 -10.35 -2.71
N ARG A 157 11.73 -10.03 -3.96
CA ARG A 157 12.94 -9.25 -4.24
C ARG A 157 12.87 -7.84 -3.66
N ALA A 158 11.75 -7.14 -3.86
CA ALA A 158 11.54 -5.80 -3.36
C ALA A 158 11.59 -5.72 -1.83
N LEU A 159 10.99 -6.70 -1.14
CA LEU A 159 11.03 -6.81 0.31
C LEU A 159 12.45 -7.10 0.83
N ALA A 160 13.21 -7.96 0.15
CA ALA A 160 14.60 -8.23 0.51
C ALA A 160 15.48 -6.98 0.37
N LEU A 161 15.33 -6.23 -0.73
CA LEU A 161 16.03 -4.96 -0.93
C LEU A 161 15.67 -3.93 0.14
N LEU A 162 14.38 -3.80 0.46
CA LEU A 162 13.91 -2.87 1.49
C LEU A 162 14.46 -3.25 2.88
N ALA A 163 14.45 -4.54 3.22
CA ALA A 163 15.00 -5.03 4.48
C ALA A 163 16.50 -4.74 4.59
N ALA A 164 17.28 -5.00 3.54
CA ALA A 164 18.72 -4.72 3.51
C ALA A 164 19.01 -3.22 3.69
N TRP A 165 18.27 -2.35 2.99
CA TRP A 165 18.41 -0.90 3.12
C TRP A 165 18.09 -0.41 4.53
N ARG A 166 17.04 -0.95 5.16
CA ARG A 166 16.66 -0.58 6.53
C ARG A 166 17.70 -1.04 7.55
N ALA A 167 18.27 -2.23 7.37
CA ALA A 167 19.33 -2.76 8.24
C ALA A 167 20.58 -1.86 8.21
N GLN A 168 21.00 -1.39 7.03
CA GLN A 168 22.15 -0.48 6.89
C GLN A 168 21.95 0.82 7.66
N ARG A 169 20.74 1.39 7.62
CA ARG A 169 20.46 2.66 8.33
C ARG A 169 20.31 2.49 9.83
N CYS A 170 19.89 1.33 10.33
CA CYS A 170 19.92 1.06 11.77
C CYS A 170 21.35 1.03 12.33
N ILE A 171 22.34 0.66 11.51
CA ILE A 171 23.76 0.62 11.91
C ILE A 171 24.39 2.02 11.88
N SER A 172 23.98 2.90 10.98
CA SER A 172 24.54 4.26 10.84
C SER A 172 24.13 5.25 11.94
N PHE A 173 23.28 4.86 12.90
CA PHE A 173 22.90 5.69 14.06
C PHE A 173 23.49 5.18 15.38
N ALA A 174 24.47 4.27 15.33
CA ALA A 174 25.21 3.74 16.48
C ALA A 174 26.60 4.37 16.60
#